data_AF-A0A914AQH8-F1
#
_entry.id   AF-A0A914AQH8-F1
#
_cell.length_a   1.000
_cell.length_b   1.000
_cell.length_c   1.000
_cell.angle_alpha   90.00
_cell.angle_beta   90.00
_cell.angle_gamma   90.00
#
_symmetry.space_group_name_H-M   'P 1'
#
loop_
_entity.id
_entity.type
_entity.pdbx_description
1 polymer ?
#
loop_
_entity_poly.entity_id
_entity_poly.type
_entity_poly.pdbx_seq_one_letter_code
_entity_poly.pdbx_strand_id
1 'polypeptide(L)'
;MSSEQRYSSSSDDDDEVVGSLTSRFSSLSIPPSNGASSRPNLDSRGRCDPELSDRLRKDAWKASAEDGLLFDSRDYPEEDRSKLLESFFETSAPSKVKRSEGIGWIRILSPSFEDKEVDQEGLDSDWEKLQKSGKPINFDAVTKLAKSYSCLVGIWLLFFDTGDPVDTAWKKIATATAKDELGTHAKVTPYEDAGEGKTLHGTQHAISVYTADFSDKEDVMRLEGILRGMGMKCRMAYKPSVYSKLGLYSQNKWRLRPGIYSSQWDAIKRVGSIRDSTKARETFFLNFQ
;
A
#
# COMPACT_ATOMS: atom_id res chain seq x y z
N MET A 1 42.13 16.36 -30.23
CA MET A 1 42.62 15.64 -29.04
C MET A 1 42.91 16.66 -27.97
N SER A 2 42.29 16.45 -26.79
CA SER A 2 42.68 16.85 -25.42
C SER A 2 43.46 18.16 -25.21
N SER A 3 42.87 19.20 -24.60
CA SER A 3 42.49 19.38 -23.18
C SER A 3 43.65 19.81 -22.28
N GLU A 4 43.52 20.98 -21.66
CA GLU A 4 43.66 21.26 -20.22
C GLU A 4 44.02 22.74 -20.00
N GLN A 5 43.23 23.44 -19.17
CA GLN A 5 43.66 24.66 -18.50
C GLN A 5 43.29 24.55 -17.01
N ARG A 6 44.33 24.63 -16.17
CA ARG A 6 44.27 25.00 -14.75
C ARG A 6 44.13 26.52 -14.65
N TYR A 7 43.43 27.03 -13.64
CA TYR A 7 44.08 27.76 -12.53
C TYR A 7 43.10 28.09 -11.41
N SER A 8 43.64 28.13 -10.19
CA SER A 8 43.01 28.42 -8.90
C SER A 8 43.41 29.83 -8.44
N SER A 9 42.60 30.52 -7.63
CA SER A 9 42.95 31.00 -6.26
C SER A 9 42.22 32.29 -5.82
N SER A 10 41.73 32.28 -4.57
CA SER A 10 41.84 33.33 -3.51
C SER A 10 41.01 34.63 -3.70
N SER A 11 40.43 35.33 -2.72
CA SER A 11 40.54 35.45 -1.24
C SER A 11 39.37 36.38 -0.81
N ASP A 12 38.58 36.07 0.21
CA ASP A 12 38.67 36.48 1.63
C ASP A 12 37.87 37.76 1.99
N ASP A 13 37.40 37.75 3.24
CA ASP A 13 37.08 38.86 4.16
C ASP A 13 35.63 39.34 4.39
N ASP A 14 35.16 38.99 5.60
CA ASP A 14 34.68 39.88 6.70
C ASP A 14 33.19 39.92 7.14
N ASP A 15 33.04 39.48 8.40
CA ASP A 15 32.36 40.08 9.56
C ASP A 15 30.83 40.05 9.81
N GLU A 16 30.46 39.15 10.73
CA GLU A 16 30.07 39.41 12.14
C GLU A 16 28.82 40.27 12.53
N VAL A 17 28.10 39.77 13.57
CA VAL A 17 27.40 40.48 14.68
C VAL A 17 25.85 40.68 14.67
N VAL A 18 25.20 39.81 15.48
CA VAL A 18 23.96 39.84 16.33
C VAL A 18 22.56 40.28 15.84
N GLY A 19 21.59 39.48 16.28
CA GLY A 19 20.21 39.90 16.54
C GLY A 19 19.33 38.80 17.15
N SER A 20 19.40 38.63 18.47
CA SER A 20 18.59 37.73 19.30
C SER A 20 17.07 37.89 19.13
N LEU A 21 16.31 36.79 19.02
CA LEU A 21 14.99 36.63 19.68
C LEU A 21 14.76 35.19 20.18
N THR A 22 15.03 35.04 21.47
CA THR A 22 14.42 34.19 22.48
C THR A 22 13.25 33.24 22.11
N SER A 23 13.46 31.98 22.48
CA SER A 23 12.57 31.13 23.30
C SER A 23 11.10 30.93 22.86
N ARG A 24 10.80 29.68 22.49
CA ARG A 24 9.96 28.78 23.30
C ARG A 24 10.08 27.33 22.78
N PHE A 25 10.98 26.57 23.38
CA PHE A 25 10.75 25.14 23.54
C PHE A 25 9.57 24.98 24.49
N SER A 26 8.52 24.29 24.04
CA SER A 26 7.56 23.69 24.95
C SER A 26 7.11 22.37 24.32
N SER A 27 7.45 21.32 25.03
CA SER A 27 7.00 19.94 24.90
C SER A 27 5.57 19.81 24.35
N LEU A 28 5.44 19.09 23.24
CA LEU A 28 4.24 18.31 22.97
C LEU A 28 4.61 16.84 23.14
N SER A 29 4.38 16.37 24.37
CA SER A 29 4.35 14.98 24.75
C SER A 29 3.49 14.19 23.77
N ILE A 30 4.07 13.16 23.16
CA ILE A 30 3.32 12.13 22.44
C ILE A 30 2.55 11.36 23.52
N PRO A 31 1.20 11.31 23.49
CA PRO A 31 0.47 10.50 24.45
C PRO A 31 0.71 9.01 24.14
N PRO A 32 0.77 8.14 25.16
CA PRO A 32 0.94 6.72 24.96
C PRO A 32 -0.25 6.14 24.19
N SER A 33 0.03 5.10 23.41
CA SER A 33 -0.96 4.33 22.65
C SER A 33 -1.99 3.68 23.58
N ASN A 34 -3.05 4.40 23.90
CA ASN A 34 -4.22 3.84 24.56
C ASN A 34 -5.27 3.48 23.52
N GLY A 35 -5.74 2.23 23.59
CA GLY A 35 -6.87 1.74 22.82
C GLY A 35 -8.07 2.66 22.98
N ALA A 36 -8.43 3.37 21.92
CA ALA A 36 -9.64 4.16 21.83
C ALA A 36 -10.23 3.98 20.43
N SER A 37 -11.52 3.65 20.41
CA SER A 37 -12.41 3.65 19.26
C SER A 37 -12.07 4.77 18.28
N SER A 38 -11.93 4.44 16.99
CA SER A 38 -11.70 5.37 15.89
C SER A 38 -12.75 6.49 15.88
N ARG A 39 -12.48 7.61 16.55
CA ARG A 39 -13.22 8.85 16.34
C ARG A 39 -12.66 9.51 15.08
N PRO A 40 -13.51 9.99 14.16
CA PRO A 40 -13.06 10.60 12.91
C PRO A 40 -12.38 11.95 13.19
N ASN A 41 -11.26 12.21 12.52
CA ASN A 41 -10.77 13.58 12.36
C ASN A 41 -11.71 14.28 11.39
N LEU A 42 -12.56 15.13 11.95
CA LEU A 42 -13.46 16.00 11.22
C LEU A 42 -12.72 17.29 10.86
N ASP A 43 -13.11 17.96 9.78
CA ASP A 43 -12.72 19.36 9.61
C ASP A 43 -13.21 20.21 10.80
N SER A 44 -12.82 21.47 10.89
CA SER A 44 -13.27 22.38 11.96
C SER A 44 -14.80 22.54 12.06
N ARG A 45 -15.57 21.95 11.13
CA ARG A 45 -17.02 22.01 11.01
C ARG A 45 -17.71 20.63 10.98
N GLY A 46 -17.01 19.53 11.28
CA GLY A 46 -17.67 18.22 11.38
C GLY A 46 -17.90 17.48 10.05
N ARG A 47 -17.26 17.87 8.93
CA ARG A 47 -17.51 17.33 7.58
C ARG A 47 -16.35 16.50 7.03
N CYS A 48 -16.67 15.62 6.08
CA CYS A 48 -15.68 14.90 5.27
C CYS A 48 -14.77 15.90 4.56
N ASP A 49 -13.45 15.67 4.60
CA ASP A 49 -12.45 16.48 3.92
C ASP A 49 -12.24 15.96 2.48
N PRO A 50 -12.80 16.63 1.45
CA PRO A 50 -12.67 16.19 0.06
C PRO A 50 -11.24 16.38 -0.46
N GLU A 51 -10.49 17.35 0.08
CA GLU A 51 -9.12 17.65 -0.34
C GLU A 51 -8.19 16.49 0.03
N LEU A 52 -8.42 15.84 1.18
CA LEU A 52 -7.70 14.64 1.55
C LEU A 52 -7.93 13.52 0.53
N SER A 53 -9.18 13.19 0.20
CA SER A 53 -9.48 12.11 -0.76
C SER A 53 -8.82 12.34 -2.13
N ASP A 54 -8.82 13.59 -2.61
CA ASP A 54 -8.20 13.96 -3.88
C ASP A 54 -6.66 13.87 -3.83
N ARG A 55 -6.04 14.23 -2.71
CA ARG A 55 -4.60 14.03 -2.49
C ARG A 55 -4.24 12.55 -2.50
N LEU A 56 -4.98 11.71 -1.75
CA LEU A 56 -4.75 10.25 -1.72
C LEU A 56 -4.86 9.64 -3.13
N ARG A 57 -5.78 10.14 -3.96
CA ARG A 57 -5.94 9.71 -5.35
C ARG A 57 -4.73 10.09 -6.21
N LYS A 58 -4.24 11.32 -6.10
CA LYS A 58 -3.06 11.81 -6.84
C LYS A 58 -1.80 11.03 -6.46
N ASP A 59 -1.60 10.79 -5.17
CA ASP A 59 -0.43 10.05 -4.68
C ASP A 59 -0.46 8.58 -5.17
N ALA A 60 -1.62 7.93 -5.13
CA ALA A 60 -1.79 6.58 -5.64
C ALA A 60 -1.53 6.48 -7.16
N TRP A 61 -1.93 7.50 -7.93
CA TRP A 61 -1.63 7.58 -9.36
C TRP A 61 -0.12 7.74 -9.61
N LYS A 62 0.52 8.70 -8.95
CA LYS A 62 1.97 8.94 -9.08
C LYS A 62 2.76 7.67 -8.75
N ALA A 63 2.42 6.99 -7.65
CA ALA A 63 3.06 5.75 -7.24
C ALA A 63 2.87 4.57 -8.22
N SER A 64 1.88 4.65 -9.12
CA SER A 64 1.65 3.62 -10.14
C SER A 64 2.30 3.95 -11.49
N ALA A 65 2.62 5.22 -11.74
CA ALA A 65 3.14 5.69 -13.03
C ALA A 65 4.67 5.67 -13.12
N GLU A 66 5.36 5.54 -11.98
CA GLU A 66 6.82 5.48 -11.91
C GLU A 66 7.37 4.10 -12.28
N ASP A 67 8.58 4.11 -12.87
CA ASP A 67 9.35 2.91 -13.23
C ASP A 67 9.59 2.03 -12.00
N GLY A 68 9.66 0.71 -12.18
CA GLY A 68 9.77 -0.21 -11.04
C GLY A 68 10.66 -1.41 -11.30
N LEU A 69 11.11 -2.03 -10.22
CA LEU A 69 11.86 -3.28 -10.28
C LEU A 69 10.88 -4.45 -10.35
N LEU A 70 10.89 -5.17 -11.47
CA LEU A 70 9.99 -6.28 -11.74
C LEU A 70 10.75 -7.60 -11.76
N PHE A 71 10.25 -8.58 -11.02
CA PHE A 71 10.57 -9.98 -11.23
C PHE A 71 9.32 -10.69 -11.75
N ASP A 72 9.34 -11.08 -13.02
CA ASP A 72 8.27 -11.87 -13.62
C ASP A 72 8.67 -13.35 -13.61
N SER A 73 7.97 -14.15 -12.79
CA SER A 73 8.28 -15.59 -12.71
C SER A 73 8.05 -16.32 -14.03
N ARG A 74 7.25 -15.75 -14.94
CA ARG A 74 6.94 -16.32 -16.26
C ARG A 74 8.11 -16.21 -17.24
N ASP A 75 9.04 -15.29 -16.98
CA ASP A 75 10.24 -15.11 -17.82
C ASP A 75 11.30 -16.19 -17.57
N TYR A 76 11.14 -17.00 -16.51
CA TYR A 76 12.16 -17.95 -16.05
C TYR A 76 11.63 -19.38 -15.93
N PRO A 77 12.45 -20.40 -16.28
CA PRO A 77 12.16 -21.80 -15.99
C PRO A 77 12.00 -22.05 -14.48
N GLU A 78 11.15 -23.00 -14.11
CA GLU A 78 10.80 -23.28 -12.70
C GLU A 78 12.02 -23.64 -11.85
N GLU A 79 12.95 -24.40 -12.41
CA GLU A 79 14.19 -24.85 -11.77
C GLU A 79 15.15 -23.69 -11.42
N ASP A 80 15.13 -22.61 -12.20
CA ASP A 80 16.03 -21.46 -12.03
C ASP A 80 15.41 -20.33 -11.21
N ARG A 81 14.07 -20.26 -11.13
CA ARG A 81 13.33 -19.18 -10.45
C ARG A 81 13.85 -18.87 -9.06
N SER A 82 14.09 -19.90 -8.23
CA SER A 82 14.53 -19.70 -6.86
C SER A 82 15.90 -19.02 -6.80
N LYS A 83 16.85 -19.45 -7.63
CA LYS A 83 18.20 -18.88 -7.67
C LYS A 83 18.19 -17.45 -8.22
N LEU A 84 17.42 -17.21 -9.28
CA LEU A 84 17.29 -15.88 -9.89
C LEU A 84 16.59 -14.90 -8.95
N LEU A 85 15.58 -15.36 -8.20
CA LEU A 85 14.90 -14.56 -7.20
C LEU A 85 15.83 -14.16 -6.04
N GLU A 86 16.72 -15.06 -5.61
CA GLU A 86 17.74 -14.72 -4.62
C GLU A 86 18.69 -13.62 -5.13
N SER A 87 19.16 -13.73 -6.38
CA SER A 87 19.99 -12.69 -7.01
C SER A 87 19.23 -11.36 -7.16
N PHE A 88 17.94 -11.41 -7.46
CA PHE A 88 17.09 -10.22 -7.47
C PHE A 88 17.08 -9.53 -6.09
N PHE A 89 16.89 -10.27 -5.00
CA PHE A 89 16.87 -9.70 -3.65
C PHE A 89 18.19 -9.07 -3.19
N GLU A 90 19.34 -9.49 -3.73
CA GLU A 90 20.63 -8.87 -3.42
C GLU A 90 20.66 -7.38 -3.80
N THR A 91 19.91 -7.00 -4.83
CA THR A 91 19.85 -5.63 -5.37
C THR A 91 18.51 -4.93 -5.10
N SER A 92 17.45 -5.69 -4.82
CA SER A 92 16.08 -5.18 -4.71
C SER A 92 15.53 -5.16 -3.28
N ALA A 93 16.37 -5.10 -2.25
CA ALA A 93 15.90 -5.05 -0.87
C ALA A 93 15.10 -3.74 -0.63
N PRO A 94 13.83 -3.78 -0.18
CA PRO A 94 13.00 -2.59 -0.07
C PRO A 94 13.57 -1.54 0.88
N SER A 95 14.29 -1.94 1.93
CA SER A 95 14.97 -1.00 2.83
C SER A 95 16.14 -0.23 2.18
N LYS A 96 16.69 -0.73 1.06
CA LYS A 96 17.87 -0.17 0.38
C LYS A 96 17.52 0.58 -0.89
N VAL A 97 16.57 0.07 -1.66
CA VAL A 97 16.10 0.73 -2.90
C VAL A 97 15.41 2.02 -2.51
N LYS A 98 15.80 3.13 -3.13
CA LYS A 98 15.34 4.47 -2.75
C LYS A 98 14.31 5.03 -3.71
N ARG A 99 13.41 5.84 -3.17
CA ARG A 99 12.46 6.59 -3.98
C ARG A 99 13.15 7.63 -4.84
N SER A 100 14.20 8.27 -4.32
CA SER A 100 15.00 9.28 -5.03
C SER A 100 15.72 8.73 -6.27
N GLU A 101 15.87 7.41 -6.40
CA GLU A 101 16.44 6.74 -7.58
C GLU A 101 15.43 6.60 -8.73
N GLY A 102 14.22 7.16 -8.58
CA GLY A 102 13.14 7.07 -9.58
C GLY A 102 12.37 5.75 -9.53
N ILE A 103 12.60 4.92 -8.50
CA ILE A 103 11.91 3.65 -8.34
C ILE A 103 10.55 3.86 -7.66
N GLY A 104 9.51 3.50 -8.38
CA GLY A 104 8.10 3.51 -8.00
C GLY A 104 7.71 2.37 -7.06
N TRP A 105 8.26 1.19 -7.29
CA TRP A 105 7.87 -0.05 -6.65
C TRP A 105 8.84 -1.19 -6.93
N ILE A 106 8.74 -2.24 -6.13
CA ILE A 106 9.36 -3.55 -6.37
C ILE A 106 8.23 -4.57 -6.44
N ARG A 107 8.15 -5.37 -7.51
CA ARG A 107 6.99 -6.24 -7.79
C ARG A 107 7.44 -7.63 -8.23
N ILE A 108 6.67 -8.62 -7.78
CA ILE A 108 6.81 -10.02 -8.19
C ILE A 108 5.50 -10.46 -8.83
N LEU A 109 5.56 -11.04 -10.02
CA LEU A 109 4.42 -11.69 -10.66
C LEU A 109 4.49 -13.21 -10.43
N SER A 110 3.36 -13.80 -10.05
CA SER A 110 3.24 -15.25 -9.94
C SER A 110 3.27 -15.92 -11.33
N PRO A 111 3.64 -17.20 -11.40
CA PRO A 111 3.52 -17.97 -12.64
C PRO A 111 2.12 -17.95 -13.24
N SER A 112 1.06 -17.95 -12.42
CA SER A 112 -0.34 -17.89 -12.88
C SER A 112 -0.86 -16.47 -13.09
N PHE A 113 0.00 -15.44 -13.10
CA PHE A 113 -0.45 -14.06 -13.25
C PHE A 113 -1.05 -13.84 -14.65
N GLU A 114 -2.31 -13.40 -14.68
CA GLU A 114 -3.01 -12.97 -15.88
C GLU A 114 -3.21 -11.45 -15.85
N ASP A 115 -2.81 -10.77 -16.92
CA ASP A 115 -3.10 -9.35 -17.09
C ASP A 115 -4.51 -9.19 -17.68
N LYS A 116 -5.47 -8.91 -16.80
CA LYS A 116 -6.87 -8.70 -17.20
C LYS A 116 -7.09 -7.23 -17.48
N GLU A 117 -7.32 -6.92 -18.75
CA GLU A 117 -7.69 -5.58 -19.16
C GLU A 117 -9.04 -5.19 -18.53
N VAL A 118 -9.06 -4.03 -17.89
CA VAL A 118 -10.27 -3.45 -17.28
C VAL A 118 -10.77 -2.37 -18.23
N ASP A 119 -12.03 -2.46 -18.64
CA ASP A 119 -12.71 -1.38 -19.37
C ASP A 119 -12.93 -0.19 -18.42
N GLN A 120 -11.90 0.65 -18.32
CA GLN A 120 -11.84 1.80 -17.43
C GLN A 120 -12.80 2.90 -17.89
N GLU A 121 -12.94 3.10 -19.20
CA GLU A 121 -13.81 4.12 -19.76
C GLU A 121 -15.29 3.78 -19.50
N GLY A 122 -15.68 2.53 -19.73
CA GLY A 122 -17.02 2.04 -19.40
C GLY A 122 -17.30 2.13 -17.90
N LEU A 123 -16.34 1.70 -17.06
CA LEU A 123 -16.45 1.79 -15.61
C LEU A 123 -16.68 3.23 -15.13
N ASP A 124 -15.91 4.20 -15.65
CA ASP A 124 -16.05 5.61 -15.28
C ASP A 124 -17.38 6.20 -15.76
N SER A 125 -17.81 5.86 -16.98
CA SER A 125 -19.11 6.28 -17.53
C SER A 125 -20.29 5.80 -16.68
N ASP A 126 -20.33 4.52 -16.33
CA ASP A 126 -21.41 3.96 -15.54
C ASP A 126 -21.34 4.36 -14.06
N TRP A 127 -20.13 4.62 -13.55
CA TRP A 127 -19.95 5.25 -12.24
C TRP A 127 -20.57 6.64 -12.19
N GLU A 128 -20.35 7.49 -13.19
CA GLU A 128 -20.98 8.81 -13.26
C GLU A 128 -22.51 8.71 -13.34
N LYS A 129 -23.04 7.80 -14.15
CA LYS A 129 -24.50 7.55 -14.23
C LYS A 129 -25.05 7.13 -12.88
N LEU A 130 -24.37 6.23 -12.17
CA LEU A 130 -24.78 5.80 -10.83
C LEU A 130 -24.83 6.99 -9.86
N GLN A 131 -23.82 7.86 -9.88
CA GLN A 131 -23.80 9.08 -9.06
C GLN A 131 -24.97 10.03 -9.35
N LYS A 132 -25.36 10.17 -10.63
CA LYS A 132 -26.47 11.03 -11.07
C LYS A 132 -27.85 10.40 -10.85
N SER A 133 -27.92 9.07 -10.66
CA SER A 133 -29.19 8.33 -10.61
C SER A 133 -30.01 8.49 -9.33
N GLY A 134 -29.43 9.05 -8.26
CA GLY A 134 -30.06 9.14 -6.93
C GLY A 134 -30.18 7.80 -6.18
N LYS A 135 -29.74 6.69 -6.78
CA LYS A 135 -29.68 5.38 -6.10
C LYS A 135 -28.62 5.38 -4.99
N PRO A 136 -28.81 4.59 -3.92
CA PRO A 136 -27.82 4.49 -2.85
C PRO A 136 -26.52 3.89 -3.39
N ILE A 137 -25.40 4.58 -3.12
CA ILE A 137 -24.05 4.10 -3.41
C ILE A 137 -23.54 3.37 -2.18
N ASN A 138 -23.55 2.03 -2.26
CA ASN A 138 -23.10 1.13 -1.21
C ASN A 138 -22.13 0.06 -1.78
N PHE A 139 -21.63 -0.84 -0.93
CA PHE A 139 -20.69 -1.90 -1.34
C PHE A 139 -21.25 -2.77 -2.47
N ASP A 140 -22.53 -3.15 -2.40
CA ASP A 140 -23.16 -4.01 -3.41
C ASP A 140 -23.26 -3.30 -4.77
N ALA A 141 -23.58 -2.00 -4.77
CA ALA A 141 -23.64 -1.20 -6.00
C ALA A 141 -22.26 -1.11 -6.67
N VAL A 142 -21.20 -0.86 -5.89
CA VAL A 142 -19.83 -0.81 -6.41
C VAL A 142 -19.36 -2.20 -6.86
N THR A 143 -19.73 -3.26 -6.15
CA THR A 143 -19.40 -4.65 -6.51
C THR A 143 -20.07 -5.05 -7.83
N LYS A 144 -21.32 -4.64 -8.07
CA LYS A 144 -22.00 -4.86 -9.35
C LYS A 144 -21.26 -4.17 -10.50
N LEU A 145 -20.87 -2.91 -10.34
CA LEU A 145 -20.05 -2.21 -11.34
C LEU A 145 -18.72 -2.94 -11.58
N ALA A 146 -18.02 -3.31 -10.52
CA ALA A 146 -16.74 -4.01 -10.64
C ALA A 146 -16.85 -5.31 -11.45
N LYS A 147 -17.94 -6.08 -11.25
CA LYS A 147 -18.23 -7.30 -12.01
C LYS A 147 -18.54 -7.03 -13.48
N SER A 148 -19.30 -5.98 -13.78
CA SER A 148 -19.62 -5.62 -15.18
C SER A 148 -18.39 -5.28 -16.02
N TYR A 149 -17.33 -4.77 -15.37
CA TYR A 149 -16.12 -4.27 -16.04
C TYR A 149 -14.85 -5.06 -15.68
N SER A 150 -14.99 -6.29 -15.18
CA SER A 150 -13.86 -7.18 -14.83
C SER A 150 -12.83 -6.57 -13.85
N CYS A 151 -13.24 -5.59 -13.05
CA CYS A 151 -12.38 -4.88 -12.09
C CYS A 151 -12.40 -5.57 -10.72
N LEU A 152 -12.03 -6.85 -10.69
CA LEU A 152 -12.23 -7.73 -9.54
C LEU A 152 -11.03 -7.87 -8.61
N VAL A 153 -9.86 -7.37 -9.00
CA VAL A 153 -8.64 -7.50 -8.19
C VAL A 153 -8.84 -6.92 -6.78
N GLY A 154 -8.40 -7.63 -5.75
CA GLY A 154 -8.33 -7.15 -4.38
C GLY A 154 -6.90 -7.12 -3.85
N ILE A 155 -6.69 -6.43 -2.73
CA ILE A 155 -5.36 -6.13 -2.21
C ILE A 155 -5.34 -6.23 -0.69
N TRP A 156 -4.55 -7.16 -0.14
CA TRP A 156 -4.11 -7.12 1.24
C TRP A 156 -2.95 -6.14 1.39
N LEU A 157 -3.08 -5.16 2.28
CA LEU A 157 -2.07 -4.17 2.64
C LEU A 157 -1.48 -4.51 4.00
N LEU A 158 -0.16 -4.60 4.05
CA LEU A 158 0.65 -4.80 5.25
C LEU A 158 1.64 -3.65 5.39
N PHE A 159 1.86 -3.19 6.62
CA PHE A 159 2.77 -2.07 6.90
C PHE A 159 3.90 -2.52 7.80
N PHE A 160 5.12 -2.14 7.42
CA PHE A 160 6.35 -2.49 8.13
C PHE A 160 7.25 -1.26 8.26
N ASP A 161 7.93 -1.15 9.39
CA ASP A 161 9.00 -0.17 9.55
C ASP A 161 10.19 -0.55 8.66
N THR A 162 11.02 0.44 8.30
CA THR A 162 12.21 0.23 7.47
C THR A 162 13.26 -0.66 8.15
N GLY A 163 14.11 -1.30 7.35
CA GLY A 163 15.18 -2.21 7.77
C GLY A 163 14.81 -3.70 7.69
N ASP A 164 15.44 -4.51 8.53
CA ASP A 164 15.30 -5.98 8.51
C ASP A 164 13.85 -6.52 8.55
N PRO A 165 12.88 -5.91 9.29
CA PRO A 165 11.52 -6.41 9.33
C PRO A 165 10.82 -6.41 7.97
N VAL A 166 10.94 -5.32 7.19
CA VAL A 166 10.34 -5.25 5.85
C VAL A 166 11.06 -6.17 4.88
N ASP A 167 12.39 -6.23 4.90
CA ASP A 167 13.16 -7.06 3.97
C ASP A 167 12.86 -8.55 4.18
N THR A 168 12.78 -8.98 5.44
CA THR A 168 12.45 -10.37 5.81
C THR A 168 11.02 -10.72 5.41
N ALA A 169 10.06 -9.83 5.68
CA ALA A 169 8.66 -10.04 5.32
C ALA A 169 8.48 -10.07 3.80
N TRP A 170 9.11 -9.14 3.09
CA TRP A 170 9.07 -9.06 1.64
C TRP A 170 9.66 -10.31 1.00
N LYS A 171 10.85 -10.75 1.43
CA LYS A 171 11.48 -11.97 0.92
C LYS A 171 10.54 -13.17 1.01
N LYS A 172 9.92 -13.40 2.17
CA LYS A 172 8.94 -14.50 2.36
C LYS A 172 7.74 -14.39 1.42
N ILE A 173 7.12 -13.22 1.35
CA ILE A 173 5.95 -12.96 0.51
C ILE A 173 6.29 -13.15 -0.97
N ALA A 174 7.38 -12.54 -1.42
CA ALA A 174 7.87 -12.60 -2.78
C ALA A 174 8.22 -14.04 -3.20
N THR A 175 8.89 -14.81 -2.35
CA THR A 175 9.17 -16.23 -2.62
C THR A 175 7.89 -17.05 -2.74
N ALA A 176 6.92 -16.88 -1.84
CA ALA A 176 5.65 -17.60 -1.92
C ALA A 176 4.85 -17.22 -3.18
N THR A 177 4.84 -15.93 -3.56
CA THR A 177 4.20 -15.48 -4.80
C THR A 177 4.88 -16.05 -6.05
N ALA A 178 6.22 -16.08 -6.11
CA ALA A 178 6.96 -16.64 -7.25
C ALA A 178 6.76 -18.16 -7.42
N LYS A 179 6.32 -18.85 -6.35
CA LYS A 179 5.96 -20.27 -6.34
C LYS A 179 4.47 -20.53 -6.57
N ASP A 180 3.68 -19.50 -6.87
CA ASP A 180 2.23 -19.61 -7.04
C ASP A 180 1.47 -19.99 -5.74
N GLU A 181 2.13 -19.87 -4.59
CA GLU A 181 1.55 -20.23 -3.28
C GLU A 181 0.79 -19.05 -2.64
N LEU A 182 1.04 -17.82 -3.10
CA LEU A 182 0.50 -16.60 -2.50
C LEU A 182 0.08 -15.55 -3.53
N GLY A 183 -1.24 -15.47 -3.76
CA GLY A 183 -1.85 -14.41 -4.58
C GLY A 183 -1.41 -14.41 -6.03
N THR A 184 -1.92 -13.47 -6.81
CA THR A 184 -1.57 -13.33 -8.24
C THR A 184 -0.26 -12.56 -8.43
N HIS A 185 0.04 -11.64 -7.53
CA HIS A 185 1.28 -10.88 -7.51
C HIS A 185 1.45 -10.18 -6.16
N ALA A 186 2.64 -9.67 -5.90
CA ALA A 186 2.93 -8.84 -4.75
C ALA A 186 3.74 -7.60 -5.15
N LYS A 187 3.60 -6.52 -4.37
CA LYS A 187 4.31 -5.26 -4.58
C LYS A 187 4.75 -4.69 -3.23
N VAL A 188 5.94 -4.09 -3.16
CA VAL A 188 6.40 -3.33 -2.00
C VAL A 188 6.88 -1.95 -2.42
N THR A 189 6.67 -0.96 -1.56
CA THR A 189 7.21 0.40 -1.75
C THR A 189 8.70 0.42 -1.41
N PRO A 190 9.52 1.19 -2.14
CA PRO A 190 10.91 1.42 -1.78
C PRO A 190 11.03 2.30 -0.53
N TYR A 191 12.26 2.54 -0.08
CA TYR A 191 12.56 3.43 1.03
C TYR A 191 12.30 4.89 0.64
N GLU A 192 11.49 5.58 1.45
CA GLU A 192 11.16 6.99 1.25
C GLU A 192 12.27 7.89 1.80
N ASP A 193 13.14 8.37 0.92
CA ASP A 193 14.25 9.26 1.22
C ASP A 193 14.16 10.64 0.54
N ALA A 194 13.21 10.82 -0.38
CA ALA A 194 13.11 12.02 -1.21
C ALA A 194 12.48 13.22 -0.46
N GLY A 195 11.98 13.01 0.77
CA GLY A 195 11.43 14.08 1.60
C GLY A 195 10.16 14.73 1.02
N GLU A 196 9.60 14.18 -0.06
CA GLU A 196 8.41 14.69 -0.76
C GLU A 196 7.09 14.53 0.02
N GLY A 197 7.20 14.15 1.29
CA GLY A 197 6.10 13.96 2.20
C GLY A 197 6.03 12.53 2.67
N LYS A 198 5.51 12.36 3.88
CA LYS A 198 5.04 11.06 4.38
C LYS A 198 4.31 10.37 3.22
N THR A 199 4.74 9.17 2.84
CA THR A 199 3.90 8.30 2.02
C THR A 199 2.51 8.23 2.65
N LEU A 200 1.51 7.68 1.95
CA LEU A 200 0.18 7.40 2.54
C LEU A 200 0.26 6.66 3.91
N HIS A 201 1.41 6.07 4.21
CA HIS A 201 1.72 5.25 5.37
C HIS A 201 2.86 5.80 6.23
N GLY A 202 3.25 7.06 6.04
CA GLY A 202 4.35 7.69 6.80
C GLY A 202 5.72 7.27 6.29
N THR A 203 6.60 6.91 7.21
CA THR A 203 7.95 6.36 6.95
C THR A 203 7.94 4.83 6.81
N GLN A 204 6.76 4.21 6.84
CA GLN A 204 6.60 2.75 6.75
C GLN A 204 6.54 2.31 5.28
N HIS A 205 7.03 1.10 5.02
CA HIS A 205 6.83 0.42 3.76
C HIS A 205 5.44 -0.22 3.72
N ALA A 206 4.82 -0.19 2.54
CA ALA A 206 3.59 -0.91 2.28
C ALA A 206 3.87 -2.12 1.39
N ILE A 207 3.60 -3.32 1.90
CA ILE A 207 3.54 -4.54 1.11
C ILE A 207 2.08 -4.77 0.70
N SER A 208 1.85 -4.94 -0.60
CA SER A 208 0.56 -5.21 -1.22
C SER A 208 0.58 -6.63 -1.79
N VAL A 209 -0.36 -7.48 -1.36
CA VAL A 209 -0.54 -8.85 -1.87
C VAL A 209 -1.89 -8.94 -2.55
N TYR A 210 -1.90 -9.38 -3.80
CA TYR A 210 -3.06 -9.25 -4.68
C TYR A 210 -3.82 -10.57 -4.84
N THR A 211 -5.14 -10.49 -4.84
CA THR A 211 -6.07 -11.57 -5.17
C THR A 211 -6.66 -11.33 -6.56
N ALA A 212 -7.15 -12.40 -7.20
CA ALA A 212 -7.82 -12.29 -8.50
C ALA A 212 -9.23 -11.66 -8.39
N ASP A 213 -9.99 -12.01 -7.35
CA ASP A 213 -11.36 -11.55 -7.12
C ASP A 213 -11.58 -11.17 -5.65
N PHE A 214 -11.96 -9.92 -5.38
CA PHE A 214 -12.25 -9.44 -4.02
C PHE A 214 -13.58 -9.97 -3.46
N SER A 215 -14.46 -10.47 -4.32
CA SER A 215 -15.75 -11.06 -3.96
C SER A 215 -15.65 -12.56 -3.64
N ASP A 216 -14.54 -13.21 -4.01
CA ASP A 216 -14.21 -14.56 -3.56
C ASP A 216 -13.71 -14.51 -2.11
N LYS A 217 -14.64 -14.66 -1.18
CA LYS A 217 -14.33 -14.62 0.25
C LYS A 217 -13.40 -15.75 0.68
N GLU A 218 -13.51 -16.93 0.06
CA GLU A 218 -12.70 -18.09 0.47
C GLU A 218 -11.23 -17.84 0.15
N ASP A 219 -10.93 -17.34 -1.06
CA ASP A 219 -9.57 -16.99 -1.45
C ASP A 219 -9.00 -15.86 -0.59
N VAL A 220 -9.80 -14.83 -0.28
CA VAL A 220 -9.38 -13.73 0.59
C VAL A 220 -8.96 -14.19 1.98
N MET A 221 -9.75 -15.08 2.58
CA MET A 221 -9.47 -15.63 3.91
C MET A 221 -8.31 -16.64 3.87
N ARG A 222 -8.20 -17.43 2.80
CA ARG A 222 -7.07 -18.34 2.56
C ARG A 222 -5.75 -17.57 2.51
N LEU A 223 -5.69 -16.49 1.73
CA LEU A 223 -4.50 -15.63 1.63
C LEU A 223 -4.13 -15.00 2.96
N GLU A 224 -5.12 -14.54 3.74
CA GLU A 224 -4.88 -14.04 5.09
C GLU A 224 -4.23 -15.11 5.97
N GLY A 225 -4.77 -16.33 5.95
CA GLY A 225 -4.25 -17.45 6.72
C GLY A 225 -2.81 -17.81 6.35
N ILE A 226 -2.48 -17.81 5.06
CA ILE A 226 -1.11 -18.03 4.56
C ILE A 226 -0.18 -16.91 5.06
N LEU A 227 -0.60 -15.64 4.99
CA LEU A 227 0.18 -14.51 5.51
C LEU A 227 0.45 -14.67 7.01
N ARG A 228 -0.55 -15.06 7.81
CA ARG A 228 -0.37 -15.34 9.24
C ARG A 228 0.57 -16.52 9.48
N GLY A 229 0.42 -17.61 8.72
CA GLY A 229 1.28 -18.80 8.78
C GLY A 229 2.75 -18.50 8.48
N MET A 230 3.03 -17.55 7.59
CA MET A 230 4.40 -17.06 7.32
C MET A 230 4.98 -16.18 8.45
N GLY A 231 4.17 -15.87 9.47
CA GLY A 231 4.54 -15.08 10.63
C GLY A 231 4.20 -13.59 10.53
N MET A 232 3.37 -13.18 9.56
CA MET A 232 2.94 -11.78 9.45
C MET A 232 1.97 -11.48 10.60
N LYS A 233 2.44 -10.78 11.63
CA LYS A 233 1.66 -10.43 12.84
C LYS A 233 1.21 -8.96 12.87
N CYS A 234 1.55 -8.18 11.84
CA CYS A 234 1.10 -6.80 11.71
C CYS A 234 -0.41 -6.71 11.47
N ARG A 235 -0.96 -5.51 11.62
CA ARG A 235 -2.34 -5.23 11.21
C ARG A 235 -2.40 -5.22 9.68
N MET A 236 -3.40 -5.89 9.11
CA MET A 236 -3.59 -5.94 7.67
C MET A 236 -4.95 -5.38 7.29
N ALA A 237 -5.04 -4.72 6.14
CA ALA A 237 -6.29 -4.19 5.61
C ALA A 237 -6.50 -4.73 4.19
N TYR A 238 -7.72 -5.16 3.88
CA TYR A 238 -8.07 -5.63 2.55
C TYR A 238 -8.98 -4.63 1.85
N LYS A 239 -8.64 -4.24 0.62
CA LYS A 239 -9.45 -3.34 -0.20
C LYS A 239 -9.66 -3.87 -1.62
N PRO A 240 -10.84 -3.63 -2.22
CA PRO A 240 -11.03 -3.76 -3.67
C PRO A 240 -10.15 -2.75 -4.43
N SER A 241 -9.52 -3.18 -5.52
CA SER A 241 -8.79 -2.27 -6.42
C SER A 241 -9.73 -1.26 -7.10
N VAL A 242 -10.98 -1.65 -7.38
CA VAL A 242 -12.02 -0.78 -7.96
C VAL A 242 -12.24 0.48 -7.12
N TYR A 243 -12.05 0.43 -5.80
CA TYR A 243 -12.15 1.62 -4.96
C TYR A 243 -11.10 2.67 -5.32
N SER A 244 -9.86 2.25 -5.60
CA SER A 244 -8.81 3.18 -6.02
C SER A 244 -9.10 3.79 -7.41
N LYS A 245 -9.63 2.99 -8.34
CA LYS A 245 -10.04 3.47 -9.68
C LYS A 245 -11.19 4.49 -9.61
N LEU A 246 -12.19 4.23 -8.77
CA LEU A 246 -13.34 5.11 -8.57
C LEU A 246 -13.09 6.30 -7.62
N GLY A 247 -11.88 6.41 -7.05
CA GLY A 247 -11.55 7.47 -6.09
C GLY A 247 -12.20 7.32 -4.71
N LEU A 248 -12.60 6.10 -4.33
CA LEU A 248 -13.23 5.77 -3.05
C LEU A 248 -12.19 5.60 -1.93
N TYR A 249 -11.54 6.71 -1.55
CA TYR A 249 -10.61 6.76 -0.43
C TYR A 249 -11.30 7.05 0.90
N SER A 250 -10.51 7.13 1.97
CA SER A 250 -10.98 7.56 3.29
C SER A 250 -11.74 8.89 3.20
N GLN A 251 -12.83 9.00 3.95
CA GLN A 251 -13.69 10.20 3.99
C GLN A 251 -14.37 10.57 2.66
N ASN A 252 -14.56 9.62 1.74
CA ASN A 252 -15.40 9.86 0.58
C ASN A 252 -16.84 10.27 0.96
N LYS A 253 -17.51 11.01 0.07
CA LYS A 253 -18.85 11.58 0.30
C LYS A 253 -19.96 10.55 0.58
N TRP A 254 -19.73 9.28 0.24
CA TRP A 254 -20.66 8.17 0.47
C TRP A 254 -20.42 7.43 1.79
N ARG A 255 -19.41 7.84 2.57
CA ARG A 255 -19.01 7.21 3.84
C ARG A 255 -18.69 5.72 3.70
N LEU A 256 -18.34 5.27 2.49
CA LEU A 256 -17.85 3.93 2.26
C LEU A 256 -16.50 3.76 2.93
N ARG A 257 -16.30 2.65 3.62
CA ARG A 257 -14.98 2.33 4.18
C ARG A 257 -14.06 1.91 3.04
N PRO A 258 -12.84 2.46 2.93
CA PRO A 258 -11.92 2.13 1.84
C PRO A 258 -11.33 0.72 1.96
N GLY A 259 -11.45 0.06 3.12
CA GLY A 259 -11.13 -1.35 3.31
C GLY A 259 -12.37 -2.15 3.70
N ILE A 260 -12.57 -3.31 3.08
CA ILE A 260 -13.73 -4.19 3.29
C ILE A 260 -13.45 -5.26 4.36
N TYR A 261 -12.19 -5.69 4.51
CA TYR A 261 -11.75 -6.51 5.65
C TYR A 261 -10.60 -5.85 6.39
N SER A 262 -10.52 -6.09 7.69
CA SER A 262 -9.34 -5.74 8.50
C SER A 262 -8.95 -6.93 9.36
N SER A 263 -7.69 -7.35 9.27
CA SER A 263 -7.15 -8.44 10.08
C SER A 263 -6.24 -7.90 11.19
N GLN A 264 -6.41 -8.45 12.39
CA GLN A 264 -5.63 -8.13 13.59
C GLN A 264 -5.11 -9.42 14.22
N TRP A 265 -3.93 -9.34 14.83
CA TRP A 265 -3.32 -10.43 15.58
C TRP A 265 -3.39 -10.14 17.08
N ASP A 266 -3.98 -11.05 17.85
CA ASP A 266 -3.94 -10.99 19.31
C ASP A 266 -2.70 -11.75 19.79
N ALA A 267 -1.69 -11.03 20.27
CA ALA A 267 -0.44 -11.63 20.72
C ALA A 267 -0.58 -12.49 21.97
N ILE A 268 -1.55 -12.19 22.84
CA ILE A 268 -1.79 -12.91 24.10
C ILE A 268 -2.47 -14.25 23.78
N LYS A 269 -3.53 -14.20 22.99
CA LYS A 269 -4.31 -15.39 22.63
C LYS A 269 -3.69 -16.18 21.49
N ARG A 270 -2.71 -15.60 20.78
CA ARG A 270 -2.07 -16.17 19.58
C ARG A 270 -3.08 -16.54 18.50
N VAL A 271 -4.08 -15.69 18.29
CA VAL A 271 -5.13 -15.88 17.28
C VAL A 271 -5.25 -14.66 16.38
N GLY A 272 -5.58 -14.92 15.11
CA GLY A 272 -5.98 -13.88 14.17
C GLY A 272 -7.48 -13.62 14.26
N SER A 273 -7.87 -12.38 14.02
CA SER A 273 -9.27 -12.01 13.86
C SER A 273 -9.45 -11.11 12.65
N ILE A 274 -10.47 -11.40 11.84
CA ILE A 274 -10.81 -10.64 10.64
C ILE A 274 -12.17 -10.00 10.85
N ARG A 275 -12.23 -8.68 10.73
CA ARG A 275 -13.49 -7.94 10.78
C ARG A 275 -13.94 -7.61 9.35
N ASP A 276 -15.18 -7.97 9.04
CA ASP A 276 -15.88 -7.53 7.84
C ASP A 276 -16.54 -6.16 8.08
N SER A 277 -16.20 -5.21 7.23
CA SER A 277 -16.73 -3.84 7.27
C SER A 277 -17.91 -3.61 6.32
N THR A 278 -18.21 -4.56 5.43
CA THR A 278 -19.35 -4.52 4.51
C THR A 278 -20.65 -4.90 5.22
N LYS A 279 -20.55 -5.70 6.27
CA LYS A 279 -21.68 -6.14 7.10
C LYS A 279 -21.67 -5.45 8.46
N ALA A 280 -22.85 -5.21 9.00
CA ALA A 280 -23.00 -4.68 10.35
C ALA A 280 -22.62 -5.77 11.38
N ARG A 281 -21.33 -5.84 11.75
CA ARG A 281 -20.75 -6.63 12.85
C ARG A 281 -20.57 -8.14 12.58
N GLU A 282 -19.77 -8.52 11.57
CA GLU A 282 -19.25 -9.88 11.44
C GLU A 282 -17.73 -9.89 11.72
N THR A 283 -17.29 -10.72 12.68
CA THR A 283 -15.87 -10.95 13.00
C THR A 283 -15.60 -12.45 12.91
N PHE A 284 -14.64 -12.84 12.08
CA PHE A 284 -14.15 -14.21 11.96
C PHE A 284 -12.92 -14.38 12.87
N PHE A 285 -12.84 -15.50 13.56
CA PHE A 285 -11.66 -15.89 14.33
C PHE A 285 -10.99 -17.06 13.60
N LEU A 286 -9.67 -16.96 13.44
CA LEU A 286 -8.85 -18.02 12.85
C LEU A 286 -7.90 -18.54 13.90
N ASN A 287 -8.02 -19.84 14.18
CA ASN A 287 -7.12 -20.57 15.05
C ASN A 287 -5.97 -21.08 14.21
N PHE A 288 -4.76 -20.70 14.57
CA PHE A 288 -3.53 -21.20 13.95
C PHE A 288 -2.92 -22.22 14.92
N GLN A 289 -2.92 -23.49 14.52
CA GLN A 289 -2.23 -24.58 15.25
C GLN A 289 -0.74 -24.59 14.91
#